data_AF-A0A8T4JMP4-F1
#
_entry.id   AF-A0A8T4JMP4-F1
#
_cell.length_a   1.000
_cell.length_b   1.000
_cell.length_c   1.000
_cell.angle_alpha   90.00
_cell.angle_beta   90.00
_cell.angle_gamma   90.00
#
_symmetry.space_group_name_H-M   'P 1'
#
loop_
_entity.id
_entity.type
_entity.pdbx_description
1 polymer ?
#
loop_
_entity_poly.entity_id
_entity_poly.type
_entity_poly.pdbx_seq_one_letter_code
_entity_poly.pdbx_strand_id
1 'polypeptide(L)'
;MINKIKENIYQLSFKEFGSCVYIIKIDSKTIMIDTSSQFVKPELVKDLKQIGLEPEDIEIVILTHAHWDHDANTNLFNKADVYNLKNIDNLPITEFKIYKVPGHTKDSLAILYKDVLFSGDTIFHNEGIGRYDFPESVPEKIHESVEKLRNLNYKILCPGHID
;
A
#
# COMPACT_ATOMS: atom_id res chain seq x y z
N MET A 1 0.72 14.74 4.96
CA MET A 1 -0.71 15.02 5.27
C MET A 1 -1.33 13.74 5.80
N ILE A 2 -2.01 13.84 6.94
CA ILE A 2 -2.56 12.69 7.65
C ILE A 2 -4.07 12.71 7.50
N ASN A 3 -4.63 11.63 6.95
CA ASN A 3 -6.07 11.44 6.84
C ASN A 3 -6.49 10.21 7.65
N LYS A 4 -7.54 10.35 8.46
CA LYS A 4 -8.12 9.22 9.20
C LYS A 4 -9.25 8.61 8.37
N ILE A 5 -8.97 7.49 7.73
CA ILE A 5 -9.92 6.78 6.86
C ILE A 5 -10.99 6.07 7.67
N LYS A 6 -10.57 5.38 8.74
CA LYS A 6 -11.45 4.73 9.73
C LYS A 6 -10.83 4.85 11.12
N GLU A 7 -11.55 4.38 12.14
CA GLU A 7 -11.06 4.39 13.52
C GLU A 7 -9.65 3.81 13.66
N ASN A 8 -9.39 2.72 12.95
CA ASN A 8 -8.14 1.96 12.99
C ASN A 8 -7.32 2.04 11.69
N ILE A 9 -7.62 2.98 10.78
CA ILE A 9 -6.94 3.12 9.48
C ILE A 9 -6.57 4.58 9.24
N TYR A 10 -5.28 4.82 9.03
CA TYR A 10 -4.72 6.12 8.68
C TYR A 10 -4.08 6.05 7.30
N GLN A 11 -4.14 7.16 6.58
CA GLN A 11 -3.41 7.38 5.34
C GLN A 11 -2.45 8.54 5.55
N LEU A 12 -1.21 8.36 5.14
CA LEU A 12 -0.18 9.38 5.05
C LEU A 12 0.09 9.64 3.56
N SER A 13 -0.04 10.89 3.13
CA SER A 13 0.35 11.35 1.79
C SER A 13 1.35 12.50 1.91
N PHE A 14 2.17 12.74 0.89
CA PHE A 14 3.36 13.58 1.03
C PHE A 14 3.37 14.72 0.02
N LYS A 15 4.14 15.76 0.30
CA LYS A 15 4.32 16.88 -0.63
C LYS A 15 5.26 16.55 -1.77
N GLU A 16 6.35 15.85 -1.45
CA GLU A 16 7.31 15.35 -2.42
C GLU A 16 6.77 14.05 -3.03
N PHE A 17 7.24 13.73 -4.24
CA PHE A 17 6.78 12.55 -4.97
C PHE A 17 7.04 11.26 -4.20
N GLY A 18 5.99 10.46 -4.01
CA GLY A 18 6.01 9.17 -3.35
C GLY A 18 4.60 8.59 -3.28
N SER A 19 4.51 7.31 -2.96
CA SER A 19 3.23 6.66 -2.72
C SER A 19 2.58 7.15 -1.43
N CYS A 20 1.27 6.99 -1.33
CA CYS A 20 0.58 6.96 -0.05
C CYS A 20 1.11 5.79 0.79
N VAL A 21 1.10 6.01 2.10
CA VAL A 21 1.39 4.98 3.11
C VAL A 21 0.14 4.81 3.96
N TYR A 22 -0.24 3.56 4.21
CA TYR A 22 -1.41 3.26 5.03
C TYR A 22 -1.01 2.56 6.31
N ILE A 23 -1.56 3.02 7.44
CA ILE A 23 -1.37 2.40 8.75
C ILE A 23 -2.68 1.77 9.19
N ILE A 24 -2.64 0.49 9.53
CA ILE A 24 -3.80 -0.30 9.93
C ILE A 24 -3.49 -0.94 11.28
N LYS A 25 -4.34 -0.69 12.27
CA LYS A 25 -4.26 -1.33 13.59
C LYS A 25 -5.25 -2.49 13.65
N ILE A 26 -4.76 -3.70 13.88
CA ILE A 26 -5.58 -4.92 14.05
C ILE A 26 -5.14 -5.59 15.34
N ASP A 27 -6.05 -5.67 16.30
CA ASP A 27 -5.76 -6.11 17.67
C ASP A 27 -4.57 -5.34 18.26
N SER A 28 -3.49 -6.04 18.62
CA SER A 28 -2.24 -5.45 19.11
C SER A 28 -1.24 -5.12 18.01
N LYS A 29 -1.52 -5.46 16.74
CA LYS A 29 -0.58 -5.33 15.63
C LYS A 29 -0.73 -3.98 14.91
N THR A 30 0.39 -3.31 14.67
CA THR A 30 0.46 -2.15 13.77
C THR A 30 1.05 -2.55 12.43
N ILE A 31 0.24 -2.47 11.38
CA ILE A 31 0.60 -2.85 10.02
C ILE A 31 0.73 -1.59 9.15
N MET A 32 1.75 -1.58 8.31
CA MET A 32 2.00 -0.56 7.30
C MET A 32 1.84 -1.17 5.90
N ILE A 33 1.16 -0.46 4.99
CA ILE A 33 1.13 -0.76 3.56
C ILE A 33 1.92 0.33 2.83
N ASP A 34 2.93 -0.12 2.08
CA ASP A 34 3.98 0.68 1.44
C ASP A 34 4.77 1.58 2.40
N THR A 35 5.93 2.04 1.95
CA THR A 35 6.87 2.86 2.73
C THR A 35 7.22 4.17 2.02
N SER A 36 6.68 4.39 0.83
CA SER A 36 6.91 5.57 0.00
C SER A 36 8.37 5.76 -0.43
N SER A 37 8.65 6.90 -1.07
CA SER A 37 9.96 7.24 -1.60
C SER A 37 10.96 7.74 -0.54
N GLN A 38 12.25 7.61 -0.81
CA GLN A 38 13.28 8.15 0.08
C GLN A 38 13.20 9.68 0.29
N PHE A 39 12.61 10.41 -0.66
CA PHE A 39 12.49 11.87 -0.60
C PHE A 39 11.50 12.31 0.48
N VAL A 40 10.50 11.48 0.78
CA VAL A 40 9.47 11.79 1.79
C VAL A 40 9.86 11.32 3.19
N LYS A 41 11.00 10.64 3.37
CA LYS A 41 11.45 10.06 4.65
C LYS A 41 11.29 11.01 5.86
N PRO A 42 11.73 12.28 5.81
CA PRO A 42 11.56 13.18 6.95
C PRO A 42 10.09 13.47 7.28
N GLU A 43 9.24 13.59 6.25
CA GLU A 43 7.80 13.80 6.42
C GLU A 43 7.12 12.53 6.94
N LEU A 44 7.48 11.35 6.42
CA LEU A 44 6.98 10.05 6.89
C LEU A 44 7.21 9.85 8.39
N VAL A 45 8.43 10.04 8.88
CA VAL A 45 8.76 9.90 10.31
C VAL A 45 7.98 10.93 11.15
N LYS A 46 7.90 12.17 10.66
CA LYS A 46 7.14 13.23 11.34
C LYS A 46 5.64 12.92 11.41
N ASP A 47 5.06 12.36 10.36
CA ASP A 47 3.62 12.06 10.30
C ASP A 47 3.27 10.80 11.11
N LEU A 48 4.13 9.79 11.16
CA LEU A 48 4.02 8.67 12.12
C LEU A 48 3.96 9.18 13.57
N LYS A 49 4.88 10.08 13.94
CA LYS A 49 4.94 10.64 15.28
C LYS A 49 3.67 11.42 15.66
N GLN A 50 3.06 12.11 14.70
CA GLN A 50 1.80 12.83 14.92
C GLN A 50 0.62 11.90 15.20
N ILE A 51 0.65 10.66 14.74
CA ILE A 51 -0.33 9.61 15.10
C ILE A 51 0.11 8.73 16.27
N GLY A 52 1.15 9.14 16.99
CA GLY A 52 1.66 8.47 18.18
C GLY A 52 2.40 7.17 17.88
N LEU A 53 3.08 7.09 16.74
CA LEU A 53 3.90 5.95 16.32
C LEU A 53 5.33 6.41 16.01
N GLU A 54 6.29 5.55 16.30
CA GLU A 54 7.67 5.61 15.81
C GLU A 54 7.88 4.43 14.81
N PRO A 55 8.93 4.46 13.96
CA PRO A 55 9.19 3.37 13.01
C PRO A 55 9.30 1.99 13.66
N GLU A 56 9.80 1.92 14.89
CA GLU A 56 9.93 0.68 15.67
C GLU A 56 8.59 0.10 16.15
N ASP A 57 7.51 0.89 16.16
CA ASP A 57 6.17 0.43 16.52
C ASP A 57 5.49 -0.32 15.36
N ILE A 58 6.05 -0.28 14.15
CA ILE A 58 5.53 -1.01 12.99
C ILE A 58 6.02 -2.45 13.07
N GLU A 59 5.07 -3.39 13.16
CA GLU A 59 5.38 -4.83 13.29
C GLU A 59 5.35 -5.54 11.93
N ILE A 60 4.56 -5.05 10.99
CA ILE A 60 4.40 -5.65 9.67
C ILE A 60 4.42 -4.55 8.60
N VAL A 61 5.23 -4.74 7.56
CA VAL A 61 5.18 -3.95 6.33
C VAL A 61 4.70 -4.84 5.20
N ILE A 62 3.69 -4.40 4.46
CA ILE A 62 3.22 -5.05 3.23
C ILE A 62 3.51 -4.12 2.07
N LEU A 63 4.31 -4.57 1.11
CA LEU A 63 4.59 -3.83 -0.12
C LEU A 63 3.59 -4.25 -1.19
N THR A 64 2.93 -3.26 -1.80
CA THR A 64 2.01 -3.49 -2.92
C THR A 64 2.77 -3.94 -4.15
N HIS A 65 3.93 -3.34 -4.43
CA HIS A 65 4.87 -3.73 -5.48
C HIS A 65 6.27 -3.12 -5.26
N ALA A 66 7.27 -3.60 -6.00
CA ALA A 66 8.65 -3.15 -5.88
C ALA A 66 9.00 -2.00 -6.84
N HIS A 67 8.39 -0.84 -6.61
CA HIS A 67 8.88 0.43 -7.16
C HIS A 67 9.43 1.33 -6.06
N TRP A 68 10.42 2.14 -6.42
CA TRP A 68 11.21 2.95 -5.48
C TRP A 68 10.38 4.00 -4.75
N ASP A 69 9.27 4.43 -5.33
CA ASP A 69 8.32 5.35 -4.73
C ASP A 69 7.32 4.67 -3.80
N HIS A 70 7.36 3.33 -3.68
CA HIS A 70 6.58 2.52 -2.74
C HIS A 70 7.44 1.83 -1.68
N ASP A 71 8.68 1.42 -1.98
CA ASP A 71 9.47 0.53 -1.12
C ASP A 71 10.79 1.12 -0.57
N ALA A 72 11.20 2.32 -0.98
CA ALA A 72 12.54 2.83 -0.69
C ALA A 72 12.84 3.06 0.80
N ASN A 73 11.81 3.24 1.63
CA ASN A 73 11.98 3.46 3.07
C ASN A 73 11.85 2.19 3.91
N THR A 74 11.75 1.00 3.30
CA THR A 74 11.61 -0.28 4.03
C THR A 74 12.66 -0.44 5.15
N ASN A 75 13.89 0.02 4.93
CA ASN A 75 14.98 -0.06 5.91
C ASN A 75 14.75 0.76 7.20
N LEU A 76 13.78 1.69 7.22
CA LEU A 76 13.40 2.42 8.44
C LEU A 76 12.71 1.51 9.45
N PHE A 77 11.96 0.52 8.97
CA PHE A 77 11.10 -0.35 9.77
C PHE A 77 11.83 -1.64 10.15
N ASN A 78 13.00 -1.49 10.79
CA ASN A 78 13.92 -2.61 11.06
C ASN A 78 13.39 -3.68 12.04
N LYS A 79 12.28 -3.40 12.73
CA LYS A 79 11.56 -4.35 13.59
C LYS A 79 10.40 -5.06 12.90
N ALA A 80 10.01 -4.58 11.72
CA ALA A 80 8.88 -5.12 11.00
C ALA A 80 9.26 -6.38 10.21
N ASP A 81 8.36 -7.35 10.19
CA ASP A 81 8.39 -8.40 9.18
C ASP A 81 7.86 -7.84 7.86
N VAL A 82 8.65 -7.95 6.79
CA VAL A 82 8.32 -7.39 5.47
C VAL A 82 7.73 -8.47 4.57
N TYR A 83 6.54 -8.18 4.03
CA TYR A 83 5.81 -9.02 3.10
C TYR A 83 5.66 -8.35 1.74
N ASN A 84 5.91 -9.11 0.68
CA ASN A 84 5.71 -8.74 -0.72
C ASN A 84 5.25 -9.98 -1.49
N LEU A 85 5.09 -9.90 -2.81
CA LEU A 85 4.59 -11.03 -3.62
C LEU A 85 5.30 -12.37 -3.33
N LYS A 86 6.60 -12.36 -3.00
CA LYS A 86 7.39 -13.59 -2.81
C LYS A 86 7.01 -14.38 -1.55
N ASN A 87 6.53 -13.70 -0.51
CA ASN A 87 6.24 -14.30 0.80
C ASN A 87 4.85 -13.93 1.35
N ILE A 88 4.02 -13.21 0.59
CA ILE A 88 2.70 -12.75 1.04
C ILE A 88 1.77 -13.90 1.45
N ASP A 89 1.97 -15.09 0.89
CA ASP A 89 1.19 -16.29 1.23
C ASP A 89 1.46 -16.77 2.69
N ASN A 90 2.51 -16.26 3.34
CA ASN A 90 2.84 -16.53 4.75
C ASN A 90 2.39 -15.40 5.71
N LEU A 91 1.65 -14.39 5.23
CA LEU A 91 1.24 -13.26 6.05
C LEU A 91 0.36 -13.71 7.24
N PRO A 92 0.74 -13.42 8.50
CA PRO A 92 0.01 -13.86 9.68
C PRO A 92 -1.16 -12.92 10.05
N ILE A 93 -1.91 -12.47 9.04
CA ILE A 93 -3.09 -11.61 9.13
C ILE A 93 -4.22 -12.21 8.30
N THR A 94 -5.20 -12.81 8.96
CA THR A 94 -6.29 -13.55 8.32
C THR A 94 -7.42 -12.67 7.77
N GLU A 95 -7.48 -11.43 8.25
CA GLU A 95 -8.52 -10.45 7.96
C GLU A 95 -8.30 -9.77 6.62
N PHE A 96 -7.09 -9.90 6.05
CA PHE A 96 -6.75 -9.39 4.74
C PHE A 96 -7.05 -10.42 3.67
N LYS A 97 -7.78 -9.98 2.63
CA LYS A 97 -7.87 -10.70 1.37
C LYS A 97 -6.85 -10.11 0.42
N ILE A 98 -5.88 -10.94 0.04
CA ILE A 98 -4.79 -10.56 -0.87
C ILE A 98 -5.17 -10.91 -2.31
N TYR A 99 -4.99 -9.97 -3.22
CA TYR A 99 -5.20 -10.16 -4.64
C TYR A 99 -3.91 -9.89 -5.40
N LYS A 100 -3.41 -10.89 -6.11
CA LYS A 100 -2.40 -10.71 -7.16
C LYS A 100 -3.07 -10.00 -8.33
N VAL A 101 -2.53 -8.86 -8.73
CA VAL A 101 -3.10 -7.93 -9.72
C VAL A 101 -2.01 -7.44 -10.69
N PRO A 102 -1.33 -8.35 -11.41
CA PRO A 102 -0.29 -7.96 -12.35
C PRO A 102 -0.83 -7.02 -13.43
N GLY A 103 -0.02 -6.06 -13.87
CA GLY A 103 -0.43 -5.08 -14.85
C GLY A 103 0.53 -3.91 -14.87
N HIS A 104 0.44 -3.06 -13.84
CA HIS A 104 1.40 -1.99 -13.59
C HIS A 104 2.81 -2.55 -13.38
N THR A 105 2.93 -3.54 -12.50
CA THR A 105 4.10 -4.42 -12.42
C THR A 105 3.67 -5.87 -12.40
N LYS A 106 4.60 -6.79 -12.66
CA LYS A 106 4.37 -8.24 -12.48
C LYS A 106 4.11 -8.66 -11.03
N ASP A 107 4.57 -7.87 -10.06
CA ASP A 107 4.51 -8.17 -8.63
C ASP A 107 3.43 -7.40 -7.86
N SER A 108 2.58 -6.66 -8.59
CA SER A 108 1.49 -5.87 -8.02
C SER A 108 0.50 -6.72 -7.20
N LEU A 109 0.24 -6.23 -6.00
CA LEU A 109 -0.70 -6.73 -5.01
C LEU A 109 -1.73 -5.66 -4.66
N ALA A 110 -2.96 -6.10 -4.40
CA ALA A 110 -4.00 -5.32 -3.75
C ALA A 110 -4.48 -6.04 -2.49
N ILE A 111 -4.82 -5.27 -1.47
CA ILE A 111 -5.21 -5.77 -0.15
C ILE A 111 -6.61 -5.25 0.16
N LEU A 112 -7.56 -6.16 0.39
CA LEU A 112 -8.89 -5.80 0.87
C LEU A 112 -8.98 -6.13 2.36
N TYR A 113 -9.27 -5.12 3.17
CA TYR A 113 -9.57 -5.25 4.59
C TYR A 113 -10.97 -4.72 4.86
N LYS A 114 -11.88 -5.62 5.25
CA LYS A 114 -13.31 -5.32 5.39
C LYS A 114 -13.85 -4.71 4.08
N ASP A 115 -14.20 -3.42 4.10
CA ASP A 115 -14.73 -2.63 2.99
C ASP A 115 -13.75 -1.56 2.47
N VAL A 116 -12.45 -1.68 2.81
CA VAL A 116 -11.39 -0.77 2.38
C VAL A 116 -10.42 -1.52 1.48
N LEU A 117 -10.26 -1.05 0.24
CA LEU A 117 -9.37 -1.62 -0.75
C LEU A 117 -8.10 -0.78 -0.89
N PHE A 118 -6.96 -1.36 -0.56
CA PHE A 118 -5.63 -0.80 -0.86
C PHE A 118 -5.16 -1.35 -2.20
N SER A 119 -5.19 -0.52 -3.24
CA SER A 119 -5.02 -0.98 -4.63
C SER A 119 -3.60 -0.87 -5.18
N GLY A 120 -2.69 -0.23 -4.42
CA GLY A 120 -1.40 0.21 -4.97
C GLY A 120 -1.63 0.97 -6.27
N ASP A 121 -0.88 0.61 -7.30
CA ASP A 121 -0.93 1.27 -8.61
C ASP A 121 -1.83 0.58 -9.64
N THR A 122 -2.72 -0.30 -9.20
CA THR A 122 -3.64 -0.97 -10.14
C THR A 122 -4.80 -0.06 -10.54
N ILE A 123 -5.47 0.56 -9.57
CA ILE A 123 -6.59 1.50 -9.79
C ILE A 123 -6.45 2.71 -8.87
N PHE A 124 -6.83 3.86 -9.38
CA PHE A 124 -6.85 5.16 -8.71
C PHE A 124 -8.27 5.72 -8.64
N HIS A 125 -8.42 6.87 -7.99
CA HIS A 125 -9.67 7.63 -8.03
C HIS A 125 -10.01 8.05 -9.47
N ASN A 126 -11.27 8.43 -9.71
CA ASN A 126 -11.74 8.92 -11.02
C ASN A 126 -11.45 7.96 -12.18
N GLU A 127 -11.50 6.65 -11.91
CA GLU A 127 -11.22 5.58 -12.88
C GLU A 127 -9.78 5.52 -13.40
N GLY A 128 -8.85 6.26 -12.78
CA GLY A 128 -7.43 6.21 -13.12
C GLY A 128 -6.81 4.83 -12.89
N ILE A 129 -5.71 4.55 -13.59
CA ILE A 129 -4.94 3.31 -13.50
C ILE A 129 -3.44 3.66 -13.55
N GLY A 130 -2.60 2.89 -12.85
CA GLY A 130 -1.16 3.04 -12.93
C GLY A 130 -0.64 2.76 -14.33
N ARG A 131 0.52 3.34 -14.65
CA ARG A 131 1.17 3.18 -15.95
C ARG A 131 1.52 1.71 -16.18
N TYR A 132 1.29 1.21 -17.37
CA TYR A 132 1.60 -0.19 -17.73
C TYR A 132 2.41 -0.27 -19.01
N ASP A 133 3.11 0.82 -19.35
CA ASP A 133 3.92 0.96 -20.56
C ASP A 133 5.44 0.78 -20.30
N PHE A 134 5.82 0.43 -19.08
CA PHE A 134 7.21 0.18 -18.69
C PHE A 134 7.61 -1.31 -18.87
N PRO A 135 8.90 -1.64 -19.07
CA PRO A 135 9.35 -3.02 -19.29
C PRO A 135 8.98 -4.04 -18.21
N GLU A 136 8.80 -3.61 -16.96
CA GLU A 136 8.39 -4.43 -15.82
C GLU A 136 6.87 -4.70 -15.74
N SER A 137 6.10 -4.01 -16.57
CA SER A 137 4.64 -4.11 -16.65
C SER A 137 4.23 -5.45 -17.28
N VAL A 138 2.95 -5.78 -17.13
CA VAL A 138 2.30 -6.91 -17.81
C VAL A 138 1.04 -6.37 -18.51
N PRO A 139 1.19 -5.66 -19.65
CA PRO A 139 0.09 -4.92 -20.30
C PRO A 139 -1.14 -5.78 -20.59
N GLU A 140 -0.95 -7.05 -20.95
CA GLU A 140 -2.02 -7.99 -21.24
C GLU A 140 -2.86 -8.38 -20.00
N LYS A 141 -2.39 -8.05 -18.79
CA LYS A 141 -3.07 -8.35 -17.53
C LYS A 141 -3.74 -7.15 -16.87
N ILE A 142 -3.42 -5.91 -17.25
CA ILE A 142 -3.93 -4.73 -16.55
C ILE A 142 -5.46 -4.67 -16.57
N HIS A 143 -6.10 -4.93 -17.70
CA HIS A 143 -7.56 -4.90 -17.81
C HIS A 143 -8.23 -5.97 -16.94
N GLU A 144 -7.68 -7.19 -16.90
CA GLU A 144 -8.18 -8.27 -16.04
C GLU A 144 -8.07 -7.88 -14.55
N SER A 145 -6.92 -7.31 -14.15
CA SER A 145 -6.66 -6.85 -12.79
C SER A 145 -7.57 -5.70 -12.36
N VAL A 146 -7.78 -4.71 -13.24
CA VAL A 146 -8.67 -3.56 -13.01
C VAL A 146 -10.11 -4.03 -12.84
N GLU A 147 -10.61 -4.85 -13.77
CA GLU A 147 -11.98 -5.40 -13.69
C GLU A 147 -12.17 -6.25 -12.44
N LYS A 148 -11.19 -7.08 -12.09
CA LYS A 148 -11.20 -7.87 -10.86
C LYS A 148 -11.37 -6.98 -9.63
N LEU A 149 -10.60 -5.90 -9.52
CA LEU A 149 -10.69 -5.00 -8.37
C LEU A 149 -11.99 -4.21 -8.34
N ARG A 150 -12.43 -3.65 -9.48
CA ARG A 150 -13.67 -2.85 -9.57
C ARG A 150 -14.93 -3.66 -9.21
N ASN A 151 -14.91 -4.97 -9.45
CA ASN A 151 -16.01 -5.87 -9.11
C ASN A 151 -15.98 -6.36 -7.64
N LEU A 152 -14.99 -5.97 -6.84
CA LEU A 152 -14.98 -6.28 -5.41
C LEU A 152 -15.98 -5.39 -4.65
N ASN A 153 -16.59 -5.95 -3.60
CA ASN A 153 -17.47 -5.20 -2.71
C ASN A 153 -16.67 -4.41 -1.66
N TYR A 154 -16.08 -3.28 -2.06
CA TYR A 154 -15.47 -2.30 -1.17
C TYR A 154 -16.25 -0.97 -1.21
N LYS A 155 -16.09 -0.15 -0.17
CA LYS A 155 -16.73 1.17 -0.05
C LYS A 155 -15.73 2.32 -0.12
N ILE A 156 -14.48 2.06 0.24
CA ILE A 156 -13.40 3.05 0.25
C ILE A 156 -12.24 2.50 -0.57
N LEU A 157 -11.74 3.32 -1.49
CA LEU A 157 -10.54 3.07 -2.27
C LEU A 157 -9.35 3.82 -1.66
N CYS A 158 -8.23 3.12 -1.53
CA CYS A 158 -6.97 3.61 -0.98
C CYS A 158 -5.85 3.31 -1.99
N PRO A 159 -5.63 4.19 -2.98
CA PRO A 159 -4.63 3.96 -4.03
C PRO A 159 -3.19 4.23 -3.60
N GLY A 160 -2.24 3.77 -4.41
CA GLY A 160 -0.82 4.09 -4.29
C GLY A 160 -0.53 5.57 -4.48
N HIS A 161 -1.19 6.22 -5.44
CA HIS A 161 -1.08 7.67 -5.66
C HIS A 161 -2.45 8.35 -5.64
N ILE A 162 -2.44 9.64 -5.29
CA ILE A 162 -3.63 10.51 -5.27
C ILE A 162 -3.29 11.73 -6.11
N ASP A 163 -4.23 12.07 -7.01
CA ASP A 163 -4.17 13.26 -7.86
C ASP A 163 -4.29 14.58 -7.06
#